data_AF-A0A953UGF1-F1
#
_entry.id   AF-A0A953UGF1-F1
#
_cell.length_a   1.000
_cell.length_b   1.000
_cell.length_c   1.000
_cell.angle_alpha   90.00
_cell.angle_beta   90.00
_cell.angle_gamma   90.00
#
_symmetry.space_group_name_H-M   'P 1'
#
loop_
_entity.id
_entity.type
_entity.pdbx_description
1 polymer ?
#
loop_
_entity_poly.entity_id
_entity_poly.type
_entity_poly.pdbx_seq_one_letter_code
_entity_poly.pdbx_strand_id
1 'polypeptide(L)'
;MRYLTFSLFALGICAPLAHSAGDYDSYGGWMKFTGEKTGYFHTQQINGRWWLVTPEGNAFFSKGVDNVSFAPESDNSPKAPADPAAWAKATSAQLRNWNFNTVGAWSASQLYDTGIVYAPTISMAAAVQRDVWLKGGVVDFFSAEFRDAAERVAERMCTPHAKDPRLLGYFTDNELRWGRDWRSGESLLEGYLKMPEASAGFRKASEFIKARGQTASQLSDEDKSLFLGMVAAQYGRITREAIRSHDPNHLILGCRFASYPGDVVIQGVGPYFDIVSFHSYNAMAPVERLQQITKITGKPTMVTEFSFKAADSGLPNTKGAARPVATQEDRANGFAAYVQALAALPGCVGFHWFEYRDQPKEGRRLDGENSNYGLVRIDFTPWEVLTKRMQQVNAGIEALHANASAQ
;
A
#
# COMPACT_ATOMS: atom_id res chain seq x y z
N MET A 1 53.18 -0.16 -14.01
CA MET A 1 51.96 0.09 -14.80
C MET A 1 51.30 -1.25 -15.14
N ARG A 2 50.28 -1.65 -14.38
CA ARG A 2 49.42 -2.80 -14.70
C ARG A 2 48.07 -2.23 -15.10
N TYR A 3 47.66 -2.48 -16.35
CA TYR A 3 46.38 -2.05 -16.87
C TYR A 3 45.28 -2.95 -16.29
N LEU A 4 44.30 -2.34 -15.62
CA LEU A 4 43.03 -2.97 -15.24
C LEU A 4 42.18 -3.11 -16.51
N THR A 5 41.83 -4.35 -16.85
CA THR A 5 40.74 -4.66 -17.78
C THR A 5 39.41 -4.49 -17.07
N PHE A 6 38.67 -3.43 -17.41
CA PHE A 6 37.24 -3.30 -17.09
C PHE A 6 36.45 -4.30 -17.94
N SER A 7 35.79 -5.26 -17.28
CA SER A 7 34.77 -6.08 -17.93
C SER A 7 33.46 -5.30 -17.94
N LEU A 8 33.03 -4.86 -19.12
CA LEU A 8 31.67 -4.38 -19.35
C LEU A 8 30.71 -5.57 -19.20
N PHE A 9 29.88 -5.55 -18.15
CA PHE A 9 28.65 -6.33 -18.16
C PHE A 9 27.66 -5.65 -19.12
N ALA A 10 27.52 -6.23 -20.31
CA ALA A 10 26.42 -5.90 -21.20
C ALA A 10 25.13 -6.45 -20.60
N LEU A 11 24.35 -5.57 -19.94
CA LEU A 11 22.93 -5.80 -19.67
C LEU A 11 22.23 -5.89 -21.03
N GLY A 12 22.00 -7.11 -21.50
CA GLY A 12 21.16 -7.37 -22.66
C GLY A 12 19.77 -6.81 -22.41
N ILE A 13 19.42 -5.75 -23.12
CA ILE A 13 18.05 -5.23 -23.18
C ILE A 13 17.24 -6.28 -23.94
N CYS A 14 16.64 -7.21 -23.19
CA CYS A 14 15.61 -8.09 -23.73
C CYS A 14 14.39 -7.21 -23.97
N ALA A 15 14.13 -6.85 -25.24
CA ALA A 15 12.90 -6.18 -25.61
C ALA A 15 11.71 -7.09 -25.21
N PRO A 16 10.74 -6.61 -24.42
CA PRO A 16 9.62 -7.46 -24.04
C PRO A 16 8.78 -7.73 -25.29
N LEU A 17 8.62 -9.02 -25.62
CA LEU A 17 7.60 -9.47 -26.57
C LEU A 17 6.24 -8.99 -26.05
N ALA A 18 5.52 -8.24 -26.88
CA ALA A 18 4.15 -7.82 -26.59
C ALA A 18 3.30 -9.07 -26.28
N HIS A 19 2.85 -9.22 -25.04
CA HIS A 19 1.99 -10.35 -24.65
C HIS A 19 0.59 -10.18 -25.24
N SER A 20 0.03 -11.28 -25.74
CA SER A 20 -1.33 -11.30 -26.28
C SER A 20 -2.35 -11.39 -25.14
N ALA A 21 -3.57 -10.92 -25.37
CA ALA A 21 -4.68 -11.00 -24.41
C ALA A 21 -5.04 -12.43 -23.93
N GLY A 22 -4.40 -13.48 -24.49
CA GLY A 22 -4.61 -14.88 -24.10
C GLY A 22 -3.68 -15.42 -23.00
N ASP A 23 -2.81 -14.60 -22.39
CA ASP A 23 -1.91 -15.05 -21.30
C ASP A 23 -2.47 -14.82 -19.88
N TYR A 24 -3.59 -14.09 -19.77
CA TYR A 24 -4.19 -13.72 -18.49
C TYR A 24 -5.63 -14.21 -18.34
N ASP A 25 -6.03 -14.56 -17.12
CA ASP A 25 -7.39 -14.94 -16.78
C ASP A 25 -8.31 -13.71 -16.65
N SER A 26 -9.59 -13.97 -16.34
CA SER A 26 -10.58 -12.90 -16.25
C SER A 26 -10.29 -11.87 -15.15
N TYR A 27 -9.47 -12.21 -14.15
CA TYR A 27 -9.04 -11.37 -13.03
C TYR A 27 -7.70 -10.66 -13.29
N GLY A 28 -7.03 -10.94 -14.41
CA GLY A 28 -5.69 -10.44 -14.71
C GLY A 28 -4.57 -11.29 -14.11
N GLY A 29 -4.86 -12.53 -13.71
CA GLY A 29 -3.88 -13.53 -13.28
C GLY A 29 -3.15 -14.17 -14.46
N TRP A 30 -1.85 -14.30 -14.35
CA TRP A 30 -0.98 -14.89 -15.35
C TRP A 30 -1.12 -16.42 -15.38
N MET A 31 -1.63 -16.95 -16.50
CA MET A 31 -2.02 -18.35 -16.61
C MET A 31 -0.85 -19.32 -16.79
N LYS A 32 0.40 -18.82 -16.80
CA LYS A 32 1.58 -19.70 -16.93
C LYS A 32 1.88 -20.46 -15.65
N PHE A 33 1.56 -19.89 -14.49
CA PHE A 33 1.76 -20.50 -13.18
C PHE A 33 0.40 -20.68 -12.49
N THR A 34 0.15 -21.88 -11.99
CA THR A 34 -1.10 -22.23 -11.31
C THR A 34 -0.87 -22.43 -9.81
N GLY A 35 -1.81 -21.91 -9.03
CA GLY A 35 -1.95 -22.13 -7.59
C GLY A 35 -3.24 -22.90 -7.29
N GLU A 36 -3.64 -22.87 -6.02
CA GLU A 36 -4.90 -23.47 -5.58
C GLU A 36 -6.10 -22.66 -6.05
N LYS A 37 -7.18 -23.31 -6.46
CA LYS A 37 -8.42 -22.63 -6.87
C LYS A 37 -9.38 -22.55 -5.67
N THR A 38 -9.42 -21.40 -5.00
CA THR A 38 -10.24 -21.20 -3.78
C THR A 38 -11.53 -20.41 -4.03
N GLY A 39 -11.68 -19.79 -5.21
CA GLY A 39 -12.77 -18.86 -5.51
C GLY A 39 -12.57 -17.44 -4.98
N TYR A 40 -11.45 -17.17 -4.28
CA TYR A 40 -11.06 -15.85 -3.78
C TYR A 40 -9.57 -15.60 -3.98
N PHE A 41 -9.17 -14.33 -3.95
CA PHE A 41 -7.74 -14.02 -3.90
C PHE A 41 -7.11 -14.54 -2.61
N HIS A 42 -5.95 -15.18 -2.72
CA HIS A 42 -5.17 -15.63 -1.57
C HIS A 42 -3.66 -15.53 -1.86
N THR A 43 -2.83 -15.82 -0.86
CA THR A 43 -1.38 -15.85 -1.01
C THR A 43 -0.89 -17.28 -1.02
N GLN A 44 0.05 -17.59 -1.91
CA GLN A 44 0.64 -18.92 -2.02
C GLN A 44 2.10 -18.82 -2.46
N GLN A 45 2.95 -19.72 -1.95
CA GLN A 45 4.27 -19.90 -2.54
C GLN A 45 4.20 -20.84 -3.75
N ILE A 46 4.69 -20.37 -4.90
CA ILE A 46 4.81 -21.14 -6.14
C ILE A 46 6.27 -21.04 -6.58
N ASN A 47 6.95 -22.18 -6.69
CA ASN A 47 8.37 -22.27 -7.07
C ASN A 47 9.30 -21.40 -6.20
N GLY A 48 9.09 -21.42 -4.88
CA GLY A 48 9.94 -20.70 -3.91
C GLY A 48 9.70 -19.19 -3.82
N ARG A 49 8.64 -18.68 -4.45
CA ARG A 49 8.27 -17.27 -4.46
C ARG A 49 6.82 -17.10 -4.02
N TRP A 50 6.56 -16.05 -3.24
CA TRP A 50 5.20 -15.66 -2.92
C TRP A 50 4.52 -15.05 -4.13
N TRP A 51 3.28 -15.49 -4.35
CA TRP A 51 2.36 -14.91 -5.32
C TRP A 51 1.04 -14.59 -4.61
N LEU A 52 0.33 -13.60 -5.15
CA LEU A 52 -1.14 -13.62 -5.06
C LEU A 52 -1.64 -14.70 -6.03
N VAL A 53 -2.78 -15.29 -5.74
CA VAL A 53 -3.42 -16.27 -6.64
C VAL A 53 -4.87 -15.84 -6.84
N THR A 54 -5.32 -15.82 -8.09
CA THR A 54 -6.68 -15.42 -8.46
C THR A 54 -7.72 -16.44 -7.99
N PRO A 55 -9.01 -16.06 -7.96
CA PRO A 55 -10.12 -17.00 -7.74
C PRO A 55 -10.12 -18.22 -8.66
N GLU A 56 -9.54 -18.12 -9.86
CA GLU A 56 -9.42 -19.21 -10.83
C GLU A 56 -8.18 -20.09 -10.63
N GLY A 57 -7.28 -19.71 -9.71
CA GLY A 57 -6.07 -20.47 -9.39
C GLY A 57 -4.86 -20.08 -10.25
N ASN A 58 -4.80 -18.86 -10.79
CA ASN A 58 -3.64 -18.40 -11.57
C ASN A 58 -2.79 -17.41 -10.77
N ALA A 59 -1.48 -17.42 -11.01
CA ALA A 59 -0.55 -16.52 -10.35
C ALA A 59 -0.89 -15.05 -10.65
N PHE A 60 -0.84 -14.18 -9.66
CA PHE A 60 -1.18 -12.76 -9.77
C PHE A 60 -0.10 -11.92 -9.10
N PHE A 61 0.25 -10.81 -9.75
CA PHE A 61 1.10 -9.77 -9.19
C PHE A 61 0.31 -8.46 -9.25
N SER A 62 0.01 -7.86 -8.09
CA SER A 62 -0.84 -6.66 -8.05
C SER A 62 -0.06 -5.47 -8.59
N LYS A 63 -0.43 -5.01 -9.78
CA LYS A 63 0.08 -3.80 -10.44
C LYS A 63 -1.03 -2.76 -10.31
N GLY A 64 -0.94 -1.97 -9.25
CA GLY A 64 -2.02 -1.10 -8.80
C GLY A 64 -1.76 0.39 -9.01
N VAL A 65 -2.86 1.15 -8.96
CA VAL A 65 -2.85 2.63 -8.90
C VAL A 65 -3.80 3.06 -7.79
N ASP A 66 -3.33 3.93 -6.91
CA ASP A 66 -4.13 4.52 -5.83
C ASP A 66 -4.79 5.83 -6.27
N ASN A 67 -5.83 6.22 -5.53
CA ASN A 67 -6.68 7.39 -5.76
C ASN A 67 -7.14 7.52 -7.22
N VAL A 68 -7.59 6.42 -7.82
CA VAL A 68 -8.24 6.44 -9.14
C VAL A 68 -9.61 7.08 -8.99
N SER A 69 -9.63 8.40 -9.02
CA SER A 69 -10.79 9.21 -8.67
C SER A 69 -10.94 10.43 -9.58
N PHE A 70 -12.18 10.82 -9.80
CA PHE A 70 -12.55 12.08 -10.43
C PHE A 70 -12.96 13.15 -9.41
N ALA A 71 -12.88 12.86 -8.11
CA ALA A 71 -13.27 13.81 -7.09
C ALA A 71 -12.37 15.06 -7.15
N PRO A 72 -12.96 16.27 -7.11
CA PRO A 72 -12.20 17.50 -7.15
C PRO A 72 -11.46 17.71 -5.82
N GLU A 73 -10.16 17.96 -5.87
CA GLU A 73 -9.30 18.12 -4.69
C GLU A 73 -9.05 19.59 -4.32
N SER A 74 -9.40 20.51 -5.21
CA SER A 74 -9.42 21.96 -5.02
C SER A 74 -10.60 22.58 -5.77
N ASP A 75 -10.82 23.88 -5.57
CA ASP A 75 -11.89 24.61 -6.26
C ASP A 75 -11.62 24.78 -7.76
N ASN A 76 -10.34 24.71 -8.18
CA ASN A 76 -9.95 24.75 -9.59
C ASN A 76 -9.72 23.36 -10.20
N SER A 77 -9.93 22.28 -9.43
CA SER A 77 -9.91 20.94 -9.98
C SER A 77 -11.07 20.76 -10.96
N PRO A 78 -10.92 19.95 -12.02
CA PRO A 78 -12.04 19.59 -12.87
C PRO A 78 -13.21 19.04 -12.05
N LYS A 79 -14.42 19.40 -12.47
CA LYS A 79 -15.63 18.87 -11.86
C LYS A 79 -15.73 17.37 -12.13
N ALA A 80 -16.49 16.69 -11.29
CA ALA A 80 -16.86 15.30 -11.55
C ALA A 80 -17.48 15.16 -12.96
N PRO A 81 -17.20 14.06 -13.67
CA PRO A 81 -17.81 13.78 -14.96
C PRO A 81 -19.34 13.68 -14.81
N ALA A 82 -20.06 14.12 -15.85
CA ALA A 82 -21.52 14.01 -15.87
C ALA A 82 -22.01 12.56 -15.81
N ASP A 83 -21.20 11.62 -16.34
CA ASP A 83 -21.43 10.18 -16.25
C ASP A 83 -20.24 9.48 -15.58
N PRO A 84 -20.28 9.29 -14.24
CA PRO A 84 -19.26 8.57 -13.50
C PRO A 84 -19.07 7.11 -13.93
N ALA A 85 -20.10 6.44 -14.44
CA ALA A 85 -20.01 5.05 -14.86
C ALA A 85 -19.27 4.93 -16.21
N ALA A 86 -19.56 5.83 -17.16
CA ALA A 86 -18.81 5.92 -18.40
C ALA A 86 -17.34 6.29 -18.16
N TRP A 87 -17.08 7.23 -17.24
CA TRP A 87 -15.71 7.54 -16.81
C TRP A 87 -15.02 6.28 -16.24
N ALA A 88 -15.66 5.56 -15.32
CA ALA A 88 -15.06 4.39 -14.68
C ALA A 88 -14.71 3.32 -15.72
N LYS A 89 -15.60 3.06 -16.68
CA LYS A 89 -15.35 2.12 -17.78
C LYS A 89 -14.17 2.54 -18.64
N ALA A 90 -14.09 3.82 -19.03
CA ALA A 90 -13.00 4.34 -19.85
C ALA A 90 -11.66 4.32 -19.09
N THR A 91 -11.64 4.76 -17.84
CA THR A 91 -10.45 4.74 -16.97
C THR A 91 -9.98 3.32 -16.71
N SER A 92 -10.88 2.38 -16.41
CA SER A 92 -10.56 0.97 -16.22
C SER A 92 -9.96 0.33 -17.48
N ALA A 93 -10.49 0.66 -18.67
CA ALA A 93 -9.90 0.23 -19.94
C ALA A 93 -8.51 0.84 -20.18
N GLN A 94 -8.32 2.12 -19.85
CA GLN A 94 -7.03 2.81 -19.98
C GLN A 94 -5.96 2.21 -19.06
N LEU A 95 -6.31 1.93 -17.80
CA LEU A 95 -5.41 1.27 -16.85
C LEU A 95 -4.99 -0.12 -17.33
N ARG A 96 -5.93 -0.93 -17.83
CA ARG A 96 -5.61 -2.23 -18.43
C ARG A 96 -4.73 -2.10 -19.67
N ASN A 97 -4.93 -1.08 -20.50
CA ASN A 97 -4.07 -0.82 -21.65
C ASN A 97 -2.63 -0.47 -21.23
N TRP A 98 -2.42 0.11 -20.05
CA TRP A 98 -1.09 0.32 -19.44
C TRP A 98 -0.62 -0.88 -18.60
N ASN A 99 -1.27 -2.04 -18.72
CA ASN A 99 -0.98 -3.27 -18.01
C ASN A 99 -1.06 -3.17 -16.47
N PHE A 100 -1.85 -2.23 -15.95
CA PHE A 100 -2.31 -2.28 -14.56
C PHE A 100 -3.51 -3.23 -14.45
N ASN A 101 -3.62 -3.93 -13.31
CA ASN A 101 -4.68 -4.90 -13.06
C ASN A 101 -5.47 -4.62 -11.77
N THR A 102 -5.02 -3.69 -10.93
CA THR A 102 -5.66 -3.36 -9.65
C THR A 102 -5.94 -1.85 -9.52
N VAL A 103 -7.10 -1.48 -8.97
CA VAL A 103 -7.35 -0.13 -8.43
C VAL A 103 -7.26 -0.17 -6.92
N GLY A 104 -6.38 0.65 -6.36
CA GLY A 104 -6.01 0.59 -4.96
C GLY A 104 -6.78 1.55 -4.07
N ALA A 105 -6.12 2.01 -3.01
CA ALA A 105 -6.72 2.83 -1.97
C ALA A 105 -7.40 4.08 -2.56
N TRP A 106 -8.53 4.48 -1.98
CA TRP A 106 -9.28 5.70 -2.34
C TRP A 106 -9.78 5.80 -3.79
N SER A 107 -9.78 4.70 -4.53
CA SER A 107 -10.36 4.65 -5.86
C SER A 107 -11.89 4.76 -5.81
N ALA A 108 -12.48 5.43 -6.80
CA ALA A 108 -13.93 5.61 -6.92
C ALA A 108 -14.66 4.27 -7.02
N SER A 109 -15.75 4.09 -6.27
CA SER A 109 -16.46 2.80 -6.18
C SER A 109 -17.08 2.35 -7.50
N GLN A 110 -17.37 3.27 -8.42
CA GLN A 110 -17.84 2.97 -9.79
C GLN A 110 -16.84 2.09 -10.57
N LEU A 111 -15.56 2.07 -10.19
CA LEU A 111 -14.56 1.20 -10.80
C LEU A 111 -14.81 -0.27 -10.48
N TYR A 112 -15.45 -0.59 -9.35
CA TYR A 112 -15.66 -1.98 -8.91
C TYR A 112 -16.59 -2.72 -9.89
N ASP A 113 -17.52 -2.00 -10.50
CA ASP A 113 -18.46 -2.52 -11.51
C ASP A 113 -17.82 -2.76 -12.89
N THR A 114 -16.55 -2.37 -13.10
CA THR A 114 -15.85 -2.50 -14.39
C THR A 114 -15.11 -3.84 -14.53
N GLY A 115 -15.20 -4.69 -13.51
CA GLY A 115 -14.47 -5.96 -13.42
C GLY A 115 -12.97 -5.79 -13.24
N ILE A 116 -12.46 -4.63 -12.85
CA ILE A 116 -11.05 -4.49 -12.44
C ILE A 116 -10.92 -4.98 -10.99
N VAL A 117 -9.78 -5.58 -10.63
CA VAL A 117 -9.52 -5.97 -9.24
C VAL A 117 -9.40 -4.72 -8.40
N TYR A 118 -9.90 -4.74 -7.16
CA TYR A 118 -9.86 -3.56 -6.29
C TYR A 118 -9.44 -3.87 -4.85
N ALA A 119 -8.84 -2.88 -4.19
CA ALA A 119 -8.33 -2.98 -2.81
C ALA A 119 -8.64 -1.68 -2.03
N PRO A 120 -9.80 -1.58 -1.37
CA PRO A 120 -10.19 -0.37 -0.66
C PRO A 120 -9.50 -0.24 0.71
N THR A 121 -9.36 1.01 1.16
CA THR A 121 -9.01 1.34 2.55
C THR A 121 -10.30 1.54 3.35
N ILE A 122 -10.44 0.84 4.48
CA ILE A 122 -11.67 0.89 5.30
C ILE A 122 -11.57 1.79 6.54
N SER A 123 -10.37 2.24 6.89
CA SER A 123 -10.12 3.33 7.86
C SER A 123 -10.67 3.07 9.28
N MET A 124 -10.33 1.92 9.87
CA MET A 124 -10.86 1.48 11.16
C MET A 124 -10.43 2.38 12.33
N ALA A 125 -9.15 2.73 12.46
CA ALA A 125 -8.68 3.65 13.50
C ALA A 125 -9.17 5.08 13.25
N ALA A 126 -9.24 5.50 11.99
CA ALA A 126 -9.75 6.84 11.65
C ALA A 126 -11.25 7.01 11.94
N ALA A 127 -12.01 5.93 12.11
CA ALA A 127 -13.41 5.96 12.53
C ALA A 127 -13.57 6.38 14.01
N VAL A 128 -12.53 6.23 14.84
CA VAL A 128 -12.48 6.77 16.21
C VAL A 128 -11.87 8.17 16.20
N GLN A 129 -10.74 8.33 15.52
CA GLN A 129 -10.06 9.62 15.43
C GLN A 129 -9.86 10.06 13.98
N ARG A 130 -10.69 11.00 13.54
CA ARG A 130 -10.59 11.56 12.19
C ARG A 130 -9.20 12.16 11.92
N ASP A 131 -8.67 11.87 10.74
CA ASP A 131 -7.35 12.29 10.27
C ASP A 131 -6.20 11.80 11.16
N VAL A 132 -6.34 10.64 11.84
CA VAL A 132 -5.29 10.06 12.70
C VAL A 132 -3.95 9.88 11.98
N TRP A 133 -3.99 9.57 10.68
CA TRP A 133 -2.79 9.47 9.84
C TRP A 133 -2.09 10.84 9.67
N LEU A 134 -2.83 11.94 9.52
CA LEU A 134 -2.23 13.27 9.35
C LEU A 134 -1.78 13.86 10.69
N LYS A 135 -2.61 13.71 11.72
CA LYS A 135 -2.41 14.33 13.05
C LYS A 135 -1.53 13.50 13.97
N GLY A 136 -1.31 12.22 13.67
CA GLY A 136 -0.53 11.31 14.51
C GLY A 136 -1.21 11.08 15.86
N GLY A 137 -2.53 10.94 15.87
CA GLY A 137 -3.31 10.71 17.08
C GLY A 137 -2.97 9.40 17.79
N VAL A 138 -3.15 9.37 19.11
CA VAL A 138 -2.99 8.15 19.93
C VAL A 138 -4.37 7.54 20.17
N VAL A 139 -4.77 6.58 19.33
CA VAL A 139 -6.03 5.85 19.49
C VAL A 139 -5.86 4.77 20.55
N ASP A 140 -6.82 4.64 21.48
CA ASP A 140 -6.86 3.58 22.49
C ASP A 140 -7.38 2.27 21.89
N PHE A 141 -6.48 1.42 21.41
CA PHE A 141 -6.83 0.12 20.82
C PHE A 141 -7.27 -0.93 21.85
N PHE A 142 -7.14 -0.65 23.16
CA PHE A 142 -7.68 -1.51 24.23
C PHE A 142 -9.11 -1.12 24.62
N SER A 143 -9.63 0.00 24.11
CA SER A 143 -10.98 0.47 24.44
C SER A 143 -12.08 -0.36 23.78
N ALA A 144 -13.24 -0.40 24.44
CA ALA A 144 -14.47 -0.90 23.83
C ALA A 144 -14.91 -0.01 22.66
N GLU A 145 -14.66 1.30 22.74
CA GLU A 145 -14.97 2.26 21.66
C GLU A 145 -14.29 1.87 20.34
N PHE A 146 -12.99 1.56 20.37
CA PHE A 146 -12.27 1.14 19.16
C PHE A 146 -12.79 -0.19 18.63
N ARG A 147 -13.05 -1.18 19.49
CA ARG A 147 -13.64 -2.46 19.07
C ARG A 147 -14.99 -2.25 18.39
N ASP A 148 -15.87 -1.48 19.00
CA ASP A 148 -17.22 -1.25 18.50
C ASP A 148 -17.18 -0.40 17.21
N ALA A 149 -16.22 0.52 17.07
CA ALA A 149 -15.98 1.26 15.83
C ALA A 149 -15.45 0.36 14.71
N ALA A 150 -14.50 -0.52 15.00
CA ALA A 150 -13.98 -1.50 14.06
C ALA A 150 -15.10 -2.42 13.54
N GLU A 151 -15.97 -2.91 14.44
CA GLU A 151 -17.12 -3.73 14.08
C GLU A 151 -18.08 -2.98 13.14
N ARG A 152 -18.47 -1.74 13.47
CA ARG A 152 -19.33 -0.91 12.60
C ARG A 152 -18.71 -0.62 11.24
N VAL A 153 -17.39 -0.45 11.19
CA VAL A 153 -16.67 -0.25 9.92
C VAL A 153 -16.70 -1.54 9.09
N ALA A 154 -16.40 -2.69 9.69
CA ALA A 154 -16.42 -3.97 8.99
C ALA A 154 -17.82 -4.35 8.51
N GLU A 155 -18.86 -4.16 9.33
CA GLU A 155 -20.24 -4.37 8.91
C GLU A 155 -20.58 -3.54 7.67
N ARG A 156 -20.24 -2.25 7.69
CA ARG A 156 -20.56 -1.33 6.59
C ARG A 156 -19.73 -1.57 5.34
N MET A 157 -18.43 -1.86 5.48
CA MET A 157 -17.47 -1.85 4.38
C MET A 157 -17.11 -3.25 3.88
N CYS A 158 -17.27 -4.29 4.70
CA CYS A 158 -16.91 -5.66 4.33
C CYS A 158 -18.13 -6.48 3.91
N THR A 159 -19.23 -6.45 4.68
CA THR A 159 -20.44 -7.25 4.39
C THR A 159 -20.95 -7.12 2.95
N PRO A 160 -21.02 -5.92 2.34
CA PRO A 160 -21.54 -5.79 0.97
C PRO A 160 -20.67 -6.46 -0.10
N HIS A 161 -19.39 -6.69 0.20
CA HIS A 161 -18.39 -7.18 -0.74
C HIS A 161 -17.87 -8.59 -0.42
N ALA A 162 -18.34 -9.22 0.67
CA ALA A 162 -17.82 -10.50 1.17
C ALA A 162 -17.91 -11.70 0.21
N LYS A 163 -18.68 -11.56 -0.87
CA LYS A 163 -18.85 -12.57 -1.94
C LYS A 163 -18.33 -12.10 -3.30
N ASP A 164 -17.74 -10.92 -3.40
CA ASP A 164 -17.26 -10.38 -4.66
C ASP A 164 -15.85 -10.92 -4.96
N PRO A 165 -15.68 -11.85 -5.92
CA PRO A 165 -14.38 -12.43 -6.20
C PRO A 165 -13.38 -11.44 -6.82
N ARG A 166 -13.80 -10.21 -7.16
CA ARG A 166 -12.93 -9.14 -7.70
C ARG A 166 -12.27 -8.30 -6.61
N LEU A 167 -12.74 -8.40 -5.37
CA LEU A 167 -12.09 -7.75 -4.24
C LEU A 167 -10.78 -8.50 -3.94
N LEU A 168 -9.66 -7.78 -3.98
CA LEU A 168 -8.37 -8.35 -3.57
C LEU A 168 -8.33 -8.54 -2.05
N GLY A 169 -8.79 -7.52 -1.32
CA GLY A 169 -8.70 -7.44 0.13
C GLY A 169 -8.81 -6.01 0.64
N TYR A 170 -8.72 -5.84 1.96
CA TYR A 170 -8.89 -4.56 2.63
C TYR A 170 -7.58 -4.03 3.21
N PHE A 171 -7.28 -2.76 2.98
CA PHE A 171 -6.36 -2.01 3.83
C PHE A 171 -7.10 -1.52 5.07
N THR A 172 -6.61 -1.85 6.26
CA THR A 172 -7.32 -1.54 7.51
C THR A 172 -7.31 -0.05 7.80
N ASP A 173 -6.18 0.60 7.58
CA ASP A 173 -5.95 2.04 7.77
C ASP A 173 -4.82 2.52 6.85
N ASN A 174 -4.46 3.80 6.99
CA ASN A 174 -3.34 4.45 6.31
C ASN A 174 -2.39 5.08 7.32
N GLU A 175 -1.09 4.81 7.19
CA GLU A 175 0.00 5.56 7.81
C GLU A 175 -0.17 5.84 9.32
N LEU A 176 -0.70 4.89 10.09
CA LEU A 176 -0.85 5.07 11.53
C LEU A 176 0.50 5.43 12.19
N ARG A 177 0.46 6.26 13.23
CA ARG A 177 1.66 6.59 14.02
C ARG A 177 1.98 5.43 14.95
N TRP A 178 3.11 4.77 14.70
CA TRP A 178 3.61 3.66 15.53
C TRP A 178 4.76 4.09 16.44
N GLY A 179 5.35 5.26 16.23
CA GLY A 179 6.48 5.70 17.04
C GLY A 179 6.73 7.18 16.91
N ARG A 180 7.97 7.57 17.18
CA ARG A 180 8.44 8.93 16.95
C ARG A 180 8.54 9.17 15.44
N ASP A 181 7.93 10.24 14.97
CA ASP A 181 7.99 10.68 13.57
C ASP A 181 7.79 12.19 13.45
N TRP A 182 7.53 12.69 12.24
CA TRP A 182 7.34 14.13 11.98
C TRP A 182 6.09 14.72 12.65
N ARG A 183 5.16 13.88 13.14
CA ARG A 183 3.91 14.29 13.81
C ARG A 183 4.12 14.44 15.32
N SER A 184 4.99 13.62 15.92
CA SER A 184 5.33 13.72 17.35
C SER A 184 6.64 13.03 17.71
N GLY A 185 7.40 13.64 18.63
CA GLY A 185 8.58 13.03 19.27
C GLY A 185 8.25 12.10 20.45
N GLU A 186 6.97 11.91 20.75
CA GLU A 186 6.49 11.07 21.85
C GLU A 186 6.26 9.62 21.42
N SER A 187 6.64 8.65 22.26
CA SER A 187 6.32 7.24 22.08
C SER A 187 4.84 6.94 22.36
N LEU A 188 4.30 5.84 21.83
CA LEU A 188 2.92 5.45 22.16
C LEU A 188 2.74 5.13 23.65
N LEU A 189 3.74 4.56 24.33
CA LEU A 189 3.65 4.31 25.77
C LEU A 189 3.44 5.61 26.57
N GLU A 190 4.22 6.65 26.27
CA GLU A 190 4.07 7.98 26.89
C GLU A 190 2.69 8.57 26.58
N GLY A 191 2.20 8.44 25.34
CA GLY A 191 0.88 8.90 24.94
C GLY A 191 -0.27 8.18 25.68
N TYR A 192 -0.17 6.86 25.85
CA TYR A 192 -1.15 6.06 26.59
C TYR A 192 -1.17 6.41 28.09
N LEU A 193 0.00 6.70 28.69
CA LEU A 193 0.10 7.15 30.08
C LEU A 193 -0.48 8.56 30.33
N LYS A 194 -0.77 9.33 29.27
CA LYS A 194 -1.43 10.64 29.35
C LYS A 194 -2.94 10.57 29.13
N MET A 195 -3.49 9.40 28.78
CA MET A 195 -4.94 9.22 28.67
C MET A 195 -5.62 9.34 30.05
N PRO A 196 -6.93 9.63 30.12
CA PRO A 196 -7.66 9.63 31.39
C PRO A 196 -7.50 8.31 32.14
N GLU A 197 -7.37 8.35 33.47
CA GLU A 197 -7.07 7.15 34.28
C GLU A 197 -8.12 6.03 34.13
N ALA A 198 -9.36 6.41 33.83
CA ALA A 198 -10.46 5.47 33.60
C ALA A 198 -10.37 4.72 32.25
N SER A 199 -9.59 5.23 31.29
CA SER A 199 -9.45 4.63 29.95
C SER A 199 -8.82 3.24 30.03
N ALA A 200 -9.12 2.39 29.06
CA ALA A 200 -8.54 1.05 28.99
C ALA A 200 -7.05 1.13 28.67
N GLY A 201 -6.66 2.06 27.78
CA GLY A 201 -5.29 2.32 27.39
C GLY A 201 -4.42 2.78 28.54
N PHE A 202 -4.86 3.75 29.35
CA PHE A 202 -4.12 4.18 30.53
C PHE A 202 -3.89 3.01 31.50
N ARG A 203 -4.95 2.27 31.84
CA ARG A 203 -4.85 1.12 32.75
C ARG A 203 -3.86 0.09 32.22
N LYS A 204 -3.92 -0.22 30.92
CA LYS A 204 -3.00 -1.17 30.29
C LYS A 204 -1.53 -0.70 30.34
N ALA A 205 -1.28 0.58 30.06
CA ALA A 205 0.05 1.16 30.14
C ALA A 205 0.58 1.22 31.58
N SER A 206 -0.28 1.60 32.53
CA SER A 206 0.05 1.65 33.96
C SER A 206 0.40 0.27 34.52
N GLU A 207 -0.39 -0.75 34.19
CA GLU A 207 -0.12 -2.14 34.55
C GLU A 207 1.21 -2.63 33.96
N PHE A 208 1.47 -2.31 32.69
CA PHE A 208 2.71 -2.69 32.00
C PHE A 208 3.95 -2.12 32.71
N ILE A 209 3.98 -0.82 33.04
CA ILE A 209 5.14 -0.21 33.70
C ILE A 209 5.30 -0.69 35.14
N LYS A 210 4.19 -0.90 35.87
CA LYS A 210 4.21 -1.44 37.24
C LYS A 210 4.79 -2.84 37.28
N ALA A 211 4.40 -3.71 36.34
CA ALA A 211 4.94 -5.07 36.24
C ALA A 211 6.45 -5.11 35.98
N ARG A 212 7.01 -4.03 35.44
CA ARG A 212 8.46 -3.88 35.15
C ARG A 212 9.21 -3.12 36.24
N GLY A 213 8.54 -2.73 37.33
CA GLY A 213 9.14 -1.90 38.38
C GLY A 213 9.51 -0.50 37.92
N GLN A 214 8.91 -0.01 36.84
CA GLN A 214 9.19 1.30 36.24
C GLN A 214 8.16 2.36 36.65
N THR A 215 8.58 3.61 36.58
CA THR A 215 7.71 4.79 36.75
C THR A 215 7.63 5.59 35.44
N ALA A 216 6.62 6.45 35.32
CA ALA A 216 6.43 7.27 34.11
C ALA A 216 7.62 8.21 33.81
N SER A 217 8.45 8.53 34.81
CA SER A 217 9.66 9.35 34.66
C SER A 217 10.92 8.54 34.32
N GLN A 218 10.85 7.20 34.26
CA GLN A 218 12.01 6.31 34.12
C GLN A 218 11.86 5.29 32.97
N LEU A 219 11.10 5.62 31.93
CA LEU A 219 10.85 4.72 30.80
C LEU A 219 12.08 4.55 29.90
N SER A 220 12.58 3.32 29.77
CA SER A 220 13.62 2.95 28.81
C SER A 220 13.08 2.82 27.38
N ASP A 221 13.97 2.83 26.38
CA ASP A 221 13.58 2.56 24.99
C ASP A 221 13.09 1.12 24.80
N GLU A 222 13.57 0.17 25.61
CA GLU A 222 13.08 -1.21 25.63
C GLU A 222 11.61 -1.25 26.08
N ASP A 223 11.26 -0.54 27.16
CA ASP A 223 9.87 -0.48 27.65
C ASP A 223 8.93 0.08 26.59
N LYS A 224 9.36 1.15 25.91
CA LYS A 224 8.61 1.78 24.82
C LYS A 224 8.40 0.83 23.65
N SER A 225 9.44 0.08 23.28
CA SER A 225 9.43 -0.90 22.19
C SER A 225 8.52 -2.10 22.51
N LEU A 226 8.60 -2.65 23.71
CA LEU A 226 7.78 -3.79 24.15
C LEU A 226 6.29 -3.41 24.22
N PHE A 227 5.96 -2.26 24.83
CA PHE A 227 4.58 -1.80 24.87
C PHE A 227 4.04 -1.52 23.46
N LEU A 228 4.87 -0.96 22.59
CA LEU A 228 4.51 -0.72 21.20
C LEU A 228 4.13 -2.03 20.47
N GLY A 229 4.86 -3.12 20.68
CA GLY A 229 4.49 -4.45 20.15
C GLY A 229 3.13 -4.93 20.67
N MET A 230 2.80 -4.68 21.93
CA MET A 230 1.48 -5.02 22.50
C MET A 230 0.34 -4.21 21.88
N VAL A 231 0.56 -2.91 21.65
CA VAL A 231 -0.40 -2.02 20.98
C VAL A 231 -0.64 -2.49 19.53
N ALA A 232 0.43 -2.83 18.82
CA ALA A 232 0.37 -3.37 17.45
C ALA A 232 -0.41 -4.68 17.37
N ALA A 233 -0.14 -5.63 18.29
CA ALA A 233 -0.86 -6.89 18.35
C ALA A 233 -2.35 -6.70 18.66
N GLN A 234 -2.69 -5.79 19.57
CA GLN A 234 -4.08 -5.50 19.90
C GLN A 234 -4.83 -4.87 18.71
N TYR A 235 -4.22 -3.91 18.02
CA TYR A 235 -4.77 -3.33 16.80
C TYR A 235 -5.02 -4.41 15.73
N GLY A 236 -4.01 -5.21 15.42
CA GLY A 236 -4.11 -6.29 14.43
C GLY A 236 -5.22 -7.28 14.79
N ARG A 237 -5.33 -7.66 16.06
CA ARG A 237 -6.38 -8.57 16.54
C ARG A 237 -7.78 -8.01 16.35
N ILE A 238 -8.05 -6.81 16.86
CA ILE A 238 -9.40 -6.20 16.80
C ILE A 238 -9.83 -5.98 15.35
N THR A 239 -8.93 -5.47 14.51
CA THR A 239 -9.24 -5.23 13.09
C THR A 239 -9.49 -6.53 12.33
N ARG A 240 -8.68 -7.57 12.56
CA ARG A 240 -8.91 -8.90 11.94
C ARG A 240 -10.21 -9.53 12.41
N GLU A 241 -10.49 -9.53 13.71
CA GLU A 241 -11.72 -10.11 14.27
C GLU A 241 -12.96 -9.47 13.65
N ALA A 242 -12.98 -8.13 13.58
CA ALA A 242 -14.08 -7.39 12.96
C ALA A 242 -14.20 -7.66 11.45
N ILE A 243 -13.09 -7.69 10.70
CA ILE A 243 -13.17 -8.04 9.26
C ILE A 243 -13.70 -9.47 9.09
N ARG A 244 -13.18 -10.43 9.86
CA ARG A 244 -13.53 -11.85 9.71
C ARG A 244 -14.96 -12.19 10.15
N SER A 245 -15.60 -11.37 10.99
CA SER A 245 -17.02 -11.54 11.32
C SER A 245 -17.96 -11.20 10.15
N HIS A 246 -17.53 -10.33 9.24
CA HIS A 246 -18.32 -9.88 8.08
C HIS A 246 -17.80 -10.41 6.74
N ASP A 247 -16.53 -10.79 6.68
CA ASP A 247 -15.86 -11.31 5.49
C ASP A 247 -14.78 -12.37 5.86
N PRO A 248 -15.13 -13.67 5.75
CA PRO A 248 -14.20 -14.74 6.07
C PRO A 248 -13.17 -15.02 4.97
N ASN A 249 -13.30 -14.42 3.77
CA ASN A 249 -12.60 -14.88 2.57
C ASN A 249 -11.49 -13.93 2.11
N HIS A 250 -11.73 -12.62 2.09
CA HIS A 250 -10.82 -11.68 1.44
C HIS A 250 -9.57 -11.37 2.27
N LEU A 251 -8.48 -11.00 1.59
CA LEU A 251 -7.19 -10.73 2.24
C LEU A 251 -7.27 -9.50 3.16
N ILE A 252 -6.57 -9.57 4.30
CA ILE A 252 -6.24 -8.41 5.11
C ILE A 252 -4.87 -7.91 4.65
N LEU A 253 -4.87 -6.80 3.92
CA LEU A 253 -3.70 -6.27 3.22
C LEU A 253 -2.80 -5.41 4.12
N GLY A 254 -3.13 -5.30 5.40
CA GLY A 254 -2.40 -4.52 6.40
C GLY A 254 -2.80 -3.04 6.46
N CYS A 255 -2.01 -2.25 7.17
CA CYS A 255 -2.34 -0.87 7.54
C CYS A 255 -1.45 0.19 6.88
N ARG A 256 -0.81 -0.14 5.74
CA ARG A 256 -0.15 0.85 4.87
C ARG A 256 0.84 1.74 5.64
N PHE A 257 1.89 1.13 6.19
CA PHE A 257 2.88 1.82 7.02
C PHE A 257 3.62 2.91 6.22
N ALA A 258 3.70 4.15 6.74
CA ALA A 258 4.39 5.26 6.08
C ALA A 258 5.92 5.09 6.00
N SER A 259 6.48 4.45 7.02
CA SER A 259 7.90 4.18 7.21
C SER A 259 8.08 2.97 8.12
N TYR A 260 9.28 2.38 8.17
CA TYR A 260 9.50 1.10 8.86
C TYR A 260 9.23 1.27 10.35
N PRO A 261 8.20 0.59 10.91
CA PRO A 261 7.74 0.88 12.26
C PRO A 261 8.58 0.18 13.35
N GLY A 262 9.58 -0.62 12.94
CA GLY A 262 10.38 -1.45 13.83
C GLY A 262 9.87 -2.89 13.93
N ASP A 263 10.80 -3.82 14.21
CA ASP A 263 10.55 -5.27 14.22
C ASP A 263 9.42 -5.65 15.17
N VAL A 264 9.33 -5.01 16.35
CA VAL A 264 8.30 -5.30 17.37
C VAL A 264 6.88 -5.01 16.88
N VAL A 265 6.70 -3.97 16.06
CA VAL A 265 5.39 -3.64 15.46
C VAL A 265 5.04 -4.67 14.40
N ILE A 266 6.01 -5.00 13.53
CA ILE A 266 5.85 -5.99 12.47
C ILE A 266 5.53 -7.38 13.06
N GLN A 267 6.20 -7.77 14.15
CA GLN A 267 5.90 -8.98 14.91
C GLN A 267 4.49 -8.93 15.53
N GLY A 268 4.09 -7.77 16.07
CA GLY A 268 2.78 -7.59 16.68
C GLY A 268 1.63 -7.75 15.68
N VAL A 269 1.71 -7.11 14.51
CA VAL A 269 0.64 -7.19 13.49
C VAL A 269 0.71 -8.45 12.62
N GLY A 270 1.88 -9.05 12.46
CA GLY A 270 2.15 -10.15 11.53
C GLY A 270 1.16 -11.33 11.58
N PRO A 271 0.73 -11.81 12.76
CA PRO A 271 -0.27 -12.87 12.86
C PRO A 271 -1.65 -12.54 12.29
N TYR A 272 -1.96 -11.25 12.13
CA TYR A 272 -3.29 -10.77 11.78
C TYR A 272 -3.43 -10.36 10.31
N PHE A 273 -2.31 -10.07 9.65
CA PHE A 273 -2.30 -9.66 8.25
C PHE A 273 -1.95 -10.83 7.33
N ASP A 274 -2.59 -10.86 6.17
CA ASP A 274 -2.26 -11.82 5.12
C ASP A 274 -1.14 -11.29 4.22
N ILE A 275 -1.02 -9.95 4.10
CA ILE A 275 0.06 -9.21 3.45
C ILE A 275 0.48 -8.03 4.33
N VAL A 276 1.78 -7.76 4.44
CA VAL A 276 2.28 -6.53 5.09
C VAL A 276 2.48 -5.43 4.04
N SER A 277 1.63 -4.40 4.09
CA SER A 277 1.69 -3.23 3.19
C SER A 277 2.51 -2.07 3.74
N PHE A 278 3.27 -1.42 2.86
CA PHE A 278 4.23 -0.38 3.24
C PHE A 278 4.37 0.69 2.14
N HIS A 279 4.54 1.95 2.51
CA HIS A 279 4.80 3.06 1.58
C HIS A 279 6.29 3.36 1.49
N SER A 280 6.79 3.66 0.30
CA SER A 280 8.19 4.06 0.16
C SER A 280 8.40 5.03 -0.99
N TYR A 281 8.49 6.30 -0.62
CA TYR A 281 8.82 7.43 -1.50
C TYR A 281 10.33 7.68 -1.61
N ASN A 282 11.14 6.63 -1.45
CA ASN A 282 12.58 6.68 -1.64
C ASN A 282 12.93 6.58 -3.13
N ALA A 283 14.13 7.04 -3.51
CA ALA A 283 14.59 6.91 -4.88
C ALA A 283 14.69 5.43 -5.34
N MET A 284 15.06 4.53 -4.42
CA MET A 284 15.22 3.10 -4.66
C MET A 284 14.17 2.28 -3.90
N ALA A 285 13.80 1.13 -4.46
CA ALA A 285 12.89 0.19 -3.82
C ALA A 285 13.45 -0.30 -2.46
N PRO A 286 12.60 -0.47 -1.43
CA PRO A 286 13.03 -0.83 -0.08
C PRO A 286 13.35 -2.34 0.08
N VAL A 287 14.17 -2.89 -0.81
CA VAL A 287 14.48 -4.33 -0.94
C VAL A 287 14.80 -5.00 0.41
N GLU A 288 15.80 -4.48 1.13
CA GLU A 288 16.23 -5.07 2.41
C GLU A 288 15.11 -5.06 3.45
N ARG A 289 14.29 -4.00 3.48
CA ARG A 289 13.20 -3.89 4.46
C ARG A 289 12.09 -4.87 4.16
N LEU A 290 11.72 -5.05 2.89
CA LEU A 290 10.70 -6.03 2.50
C LEU A 290 11.17 -7.47 2.78
N GLN A 291 12.45 -7.77 2.54
CA GLN A 291 13.05 -9.05 2.92
C GLN A 291 13.03 -9.26 4.44
N GLN A 292 13.39 -8.25 5.22
CA GLN A 292 13.34 -8.31 6.68
C GLN A 292 11.92 -8.55 7.19
N ILE A 293 10.93 -7.83 6.67
CA ILE A 293 9.51 -8.02 7.04
C ILE A 293 9.04 -9.43 6.71
N THR A 294 9.38 -9.94 5.52
CA THR A 294 9.06 -11.32 5.12
C THR A 294 9.70 -12.33 6.06
N LYS A 295 10.97 -12.11 6.45
CA LYS A 295 11.70 -12.97 7.40
C LYS A 295 11.08 -12.97 8.79
N ILE A 296 10.62 -11.83 9.28
CA ILE A 296 10.00 -11.69 10.61
C ILE A 296 8.62 -12.35 10.65
N THR A 297 7.81 -12.13 9.62
CA THR A 297 6.39 -12.49 9.64
C THR A 297 6.09 -13.84 8.97
N GLY A 298 6.98 -14.29 8.07
CA GLY A 298 6.68 -15.38 7.14
C GLY A 298 5.59 -15.03 6.12
N LYS A 299 5.21 -13.76 5.99
CA LYS A 299 4.14 -13.28 5.11
C LYS A 299 4.71 -12.50 3.91
N PRO A 300 4.01 -12.49 2.76
CA PRO A 300 4.38 -11.62 1.66
C PRO A 300 4.20 -10.14 2.00
N THR A 301 4.87 -9.31 1.21
CA THR A 301 4.90 -7.86 1.33
C THR A 301 4.41 -7.18 0.06
N MET A 302 3.96 -5.93 0.18
CA MET A 302 3.53 -5.11 -0.94
C MET A 302 3.91 -3.65 -0.69
N VAL A 303 4.46 -2.97 -1.70
CA VAL A 303 4.63 -1.51 -1.64
C VAL A 303 3.33 -0.86 -2.08
N THR A 304 2.62 -0.22 -1.17
CA THR A 304 1.27 0.25 -1.45
C THR A 304 1.17 1.74 -1.71
N GLU A 305 2.27 2.47 -1.60
CA GLU A 305 2.44 3.78 -2.23
C GLU A 305 3.91 4.01 -2.56
N PHE A 306 4.14 4.48 -3.78
CA PHE A 306 5.37 5.13 -4.20
C PHE A 306 5.05 5.95 -5.45
N SER A 307 5.88 6.95 -5.72
CA SER A 307 5.88 7.64 -7.01
C SER A 307 7.11 8.52 -7.16
N PHE A 308 7.28 9.00 -8.39
CA PHE A 308 8.27 9.99 -8.74
C PHE A 308 7.53 11.21 -9.28
N LYS A 309 8.02 12.40 -8.94
CA LYS A 309 7.58 13.68 -9.50
C LYS A 309 8.74 14.33 -10.24
N ALA A 310 8.49 15.11 -11.29
CA ALA A 310 9.58 15.76 -12.03
C ALA A 310 9.45 17.28 -12.10
N ALA A 311 10.60 17.94 -12.12
CA ALA A 311 10.71 19.40 -12.14
C ALA A 311 10.23 20.03 -13.45
N ASP A 312 10.33 19.30 -14.57
CA ASP A 312 9.86 19.73 -15.90
C ASP A 312 8.34 19.60 -16.11
N SER A 313 7.59 19.16 -15.09
CA SER A 313 6.12 19.00 -15.17
C SER A 313 5.35 20.31 -15.27
N GLY A 314 5.97 21.44 -14.89
CA GLY A 314 5.30 22.73 -14.74
C GLY A 314 4.48 22.86 -13.45
N LEU A 315 4.43 21.83 -12.60
CA LEU A 315 3.83 21.90 -11.26
C LEU A 315 4.84 22.37 -10.21
N PRO A 316 4.40 23.05 -9.13
CA PRO A 316 5.32 23.58 -8.13
C PRO A 316 6.12 22.51 -7.39
N ASN A 317 5.53 21.33 -7.14
CA ASN A 317 6.17 20.21 -6.43
C ASN A 317 6.76 20.59 -5.06
N THR A 318 6.18 21.59 -4.37
CA THR A 318 6.74 22.15 -3.14
C THR A 318 6.32 21.40 -1.88
N LYS A 319 5.27 20.58 -1.96
CA LYS A 319 4.74 19.76 -0.86
C LYS A 319 4.55 18.30 -1.27
N GLY A 320 4.48 17.41 -0.29
CA GLY A 320 4.36 15.97 -0.48
C GLY A 320 5.69 15.22 -0.56
N ALA A 321 5.62 13.90 -0.45
CA ALA A 321 6.77 13.00 -0.35
C ALA A 321 7.67 12.97 -1.60
N ALA A 322 8.89 12.43 -1.46
CA ALA A 322 9.95 12.44 -2.47
C ALA A 322 10.41 13.84 -2.93
N ARG A 323 11.64 13.91 -3.45
CA ARG A 323 12.15 15.10 -4.15
C ARG A 323 11.88 14.96 -5.65
N PRO A 324 11.64 16.06 -6.39
CA PRO A 324 11.49 15.97 -7.82
C PRO A 324 12.78 15.51 -8.50
N VAL A 325 12.65 14.57 -9.45
CA VAL A 325 13.69 14.28 -10.44
C VAL A 325 13.70 15.36 -11.52
N ALA A 326 14.74 15.39 -12.37
CA ALA A 326 14.89 16.48 -13.33
C ALA A 326 13.81 16.45 -14.42
N THR A 327 13.54 15.28 -15.01
CA THR A 327 12.67 15.17 -16.20
C THR A 327 11.57 14.12 -16.10
N GLN A 328 10.54 14.21 -16.95
CA GLN A 328 9.54 13.14 -17.10
C GLN A 328 10.19 11.81 -17.54
N GLU A 329 11.32 11.85 -18.25
CA GLU A 329 12.08 10.64 -18.61
C GLU A 329 12.72 10.01 -17.37
N ASP A 330 13.31 10.82 -16.48
CA ASP A 330 13.84 10.34 -15.20
C ASP A 330 12.74 9.77 -14.31
N ARG A 331 11.54 10.36 -14.35
CA ARG A 331 10.35 9.88 -13.64
C ARG A 331 9.94 8.50 -14.13
N ALA A 332 9.93 8.30 -15.45
CA ALA A 332 9.64 7.02 -16.08
C ALA A 332 10.74 5.97 -15.83
N ASN A 333 12.01 6.37 -15.87
CA ASN A 333 13.15 5.51 -15.53
C ASN A 333 13.12 5.08 -14.06
N GLY A 334 12.79 6.00 -13.15
CA GLY A 334 12.60 5.75 -11.73
C GLY A 334 11.53 4.68 -11.51
N PHE A 335 10.35 4.83 -12.14
CA PHE A 335 9.31 3.81 -12.10
C PHE A 335 9.85 2.44 -12.53
N ALA A 336 10.48 2.36 -13.71
CA ALA A 336 10.95 1.10 -14.28
C ALA A 336 11.92 0.37 -13.34
N ALA A 337 12.96 1.07 -12.88
CA ALA A 337 13.96 0.51 -11.98
C ALA A 337 13.34 0.05 -10.64
N TYR A 338 12.42 0.85 -10.10
CA TYR A 338 11.79 0.57 -8.81
C TYR A 338 10.92 -0.69 -8.86
N VAL A 339 10.02 -0.81 -9.84
CA VAL A 339 9.10 -1.95 -9.92
C VAL A 339 9.79 -3.25 -10.35
N GLN A 340 10.86 -3.16 -11.16
CA GLN A 340 11.69 -4.32 -11.48
C GLN A 340 12.43 -4.83 -10.25
N ALA A 341 12.96 -3.94 -9.41
CA ALA A 341 13.57 -4.33 -8.14
C ALA A 341 12.55 -4.99 -7.19
N LEU A 342 11.33 -4.47 -7.11
CA LEU A 342 10.26 -5.11 -6.33
C LEU A 342 9.87 -6.49 -6.88
N ALA A 343 9.65 -6.60 -8.18
CA ALA A 343 9.28 -7.86 -8.82
C ALA A 343 10.40 -8.91 -8.69
N ALA A 344 11.66 -8.52 -8.61
CA ALA A 344 12.76 -9.44 -8.36
C ALA A 344 12.77 -10.05 -6.94
N LEU A 345 11.98 -9.55 -5.98
CA LEU A 345 11.97 -10.08 -4.61
C LEU A 345 11.03 -11.30 -4.46
N PRO A 346 11.49 -12.43 -3.90
CA PRO A 346 10.63 -13.59 -3.64
C PRO A 346 9.45 -13.32 -2.70
N GLY A 347 9.56 -12.33 -1.83
CA GLY A 347 8.54 -11.98 -0.85
C GLY A 347 7.60 -10.85 -1.25
N CYS A 348 7.79 -10.20 -2.41
CA CYS A 348 6.97 -9.08 -2.85
C CYS A 348 5.91 -9.56 -3.84
N VAL A 349 4.64 -9.21 -3.62
CA VAL A 349 3.51 -9.68 -4.45
C VAL A 349 2.78 -8.56 -5.19
N GLY A 350 3.27 -7.32 -5.08
CA GLY A 350 2.64 -6.19 -5.76
C GLY A 350 3.27 -4.84 -5.46
N PHE A 351 2.84 -3.86 -6.25
CA PHE A 351 3.08 -2.45 -6.02
C PHE A 351 1.86 -1.61 -6.40
N HIS A 352 1.63 -0.51 -5.70
CA HIS A 352 0.63 0.49 -6.07
C HIS A 352 1.29 1.87 -6.25
N TRP A 353 1.04 2.49 -7.40
CA TRP A 353 1.48 3.84 -7.71
C TRP A 353 0.54 4.87 -7.08
N PHE A 354 1.09 5.82 -6.33
CA PHE A 354 0.35 6.98 -5.84
C PHE A 354 0.70 8.20 -6.71
N GLU A 355 -0.16 8.67 -7.61
CA GLU A 355 -1.59 8.39 -7.75
C GLU A 355 -2.09 8.55 -9.20
N TYR A 356 -3.39 8.36 -9.44
CA TYR A 356 -3.95 8.43 -10.80
C TYR A 356 -3.77 9.80 -11.45
N ARG A 357 -4.10 10.89 -10.76
CA ARG A 357 -4.19 12.25 -11.33
C ARG A 357 -3.25 13.21 -10.61
N ASP A 358 -2.64 14.13 -11.34
CA ASP A 358 -1.86 15.21 -10.74
C ASP A 358 -2.70 16.03 -9.76
N GLN A 359 -2.01 16.50 -8.73
CA GLN A 359 -2.61 17.35 -7.72
C GLN A 359 -2.76 18.80 -8.23
N PRO A 360 -3.68 19.58 -7.64
CA PRO A 360 -3.85 20.99 -7.98
C PRO A 360 -2.58 21.80 -7.75
N LYS A 361 -2.21 22.68 -8.70
CA LYS A 361 -1.02 23.53 -8.58
C LYS A 361 -1.05 24.43 -7.34
N GLU A 362 -2.23 24.85 -6.92
CA GLU A 362 -2.47 25.67 -5.74
C GLU A 362 -2.46 24.87 -4.42
N GLY A 363 -2.42 23.55 -4.50
CA GLY A 363 -2.51 22.65 -3.36
C GLY A 363 -3.90 22.02 -3.20
N ARG A 364 -3.95 20.72 -2.90
CA ARG A 364 -5.19 20.03 -2.51
C ARG A 364 -5.71 20.54 -1.18
N ARG A 365 -7.04 20.57 -0.99
CA ARG A 365 -7.72 21.09 0.21
C ARG A 365 -7.26 20.44 1.52
N LEU A 366 -6.80 19.19 1.47
CA LEU A 366 -6.48 18.39 2.65
C LEU A 366 -5.25 18.91 3.42
N ASP A 367 -4.15 19.17 2.72
CA ASP A 367 -2.83 19.47 3.30
C ASP A 367 -1.99 20.46 2.44
N GLY A 368 -2.53 20.85 1.29
CA GLY A 368 -1.89 21.73 0.31
C GLY A 368 -0.85 21.05 -0.57
N GLU A 369 -0.79 19.71 -0.66
CA GLU A 369 0.08 19.06 -1.65
C GLU A 369 -0.27 19.46 -3.09
N ASN A 370 0.77 19.69 -3.90
CA ASN A 370 0.68 20.29 -5.25
C ASN A 370 1.67 19.64 -6.23
N SER A 371 1.77 18.31 -6.17
CA SER A 371 2.81 17.53 -6.81
C SER A 371 2.38 16.80 -8.10
N ASN A 372 3.37 16.56 -8.96
CA ASN A 372 3.29 15.79 -10.20
C ASN A 372 3.35 14.27 -9.93
N TYR A 373 2.36 13.74 -9.22
CA TYR A 373 2.26 12.30 -8.95
C TYR A 373 1.41 11.55 -9.97
N GLY A 374 0.59 12.23 -10.76
CA GLY A 374 -0.42 11.61 -11.62
C GLY A 374 0.14 10.77 -12.76
N LEU A 375 -0.51 9.65 -13.05
CA LEU A 375 -0.42 8.99 -14.37
C LEU A 375 -0.98 9.90 -15.48
N VAL A 376 -2.00 10.68 -15.12
CA VAL A 376 -2.60 11.71 -15.94
C VAL A 376 -2.43 13.09 -15.29
N ARG A 377 -2.42 14.13 -16.11
CA ARG A 377 -2.53 15.53 -15.68
C ARG A 377 -3.87 15.76 -14.99
N ILE A 378 -4.01 16.94 -14.38
CA ILE A 378 -5.24 17.33 -13.70
C ILE A 378 -6.47 17.27 -14.62
N ASP A 379 -6.32 17.46 -15.92
CA ASP A 379 -7.38 17.39 -16.94
C ASP A 379 -7.60 16.00 -17.56
N PHE A 380 -7.03 14.95 -16.93
CA PHE A 380 -7.04 13.56 -17.39
C PHE A 380 -6.21 13.25 -18.65
N THR A 381 -5.43 14.20 -19.16
CA THR A 381 -4.49 13.94 -20.25
C THR A 381 -3.33 13.07 -19.76
N PRO A 382 -3.02 11.91 -20.39
CA PRO A 382 -1.91 11.07 -19.96
C PRO A 382 -0.54 11.75 -20.02
N TRP A 383 0.31 11.46 -19.03
CA TRP A 383 1.75 11.68 -19.15
C TRP A 383 2.33 10.59 -20.05
N GLU A 384 2.39 10.84 -21.36
CA GLU A 384 2.74 9.81 -22.35
C GLU A 384 4.10 9.13 -22.09
N VAL A 385 5.12 9.90 -21.67
CA VAL A 385 6.45 9.36 -21.35
C VAL A 385 6.36 8.32 -20.23
N LEU A 386 5.66 8.65 -19.15
CA LEU A 386 5.46 7.77 -18.01
C LEU A 386 4.60 6.56 -18.37
N THR A 387 3.44 6.79 -18.99
CA THR A 387 2.44 5.75 -19.25
C THR A 387 2.89 4.76 -20.33
N LYS A 388 3.63 5.19 -21.35
CA LYS A 388 4.27 4.28 -22.32
C LYS A 388 5.33 3.41 -21.65
N ARG A 389 6.14 3.98 -20.75
CA ARG A 389 7.12 3.20 -19.99
C ARG A 389 6.45 2.19 -19.06
N MET A 390 5.40 2.61 -18.35
CA MET A 390 4.61 1.73 -17.50
C MET A 390 4.01 0.58 -18.28
N GLN A 391 3.37 0.86 -19.43
CA GLN A 391 2.82 -0.17 -20.31
C GLN A 391 3.87 -1.22 -20.68
N GLN A 392 5.07 -0.80 -21.08
CA GLN A 392 6.17 -1.70 -21.47
C GLN A 392 6.68 -2.54 -20.30
N VAL A 393 6.95 -1.91 -19.16
CA VAL A 393 7.53 -2.58 -17.98
C VAL A 393 6.51 -3.54 -17.34
N ASN A 394 5.27 -3.09 -17.17
CA ASN A 394 4.19 -3.85 -16.54
C ASN A 394 3.84 -5.15 -17.29
N ALA A 395 4.07 -5.19 -18.61
CA ALA A 395 3.85 -6.38 -19.44
C ALA A 395 4.81 -7.54 -19.10
N GLY A 396 5.97 -7.25 -18.49
CA GLY A 396 7.00 -8.23 -18.18
C GLY A 396 7.13 -8.58 -16.70
N ILE A 397 6.32 -8.00 -15.81
CA ILE A 397 6.50 -8.12 -14.35
C ILE A 397 6.35 -9.55 -13.86
N GLU A 398 5.32 -10.28 -14.29
CA GLU A 398 5.12 -11.66 -13.85
C GLU A 398 6.25 -12.57 -14.33
N ALA A 399 6.68 -12.41 -15.58
CA ALA A 399 7.81 -13.16 -16.13
C ALA A 399 9.13 -12.84 -15.40
N LEU A 400 9.37 -11.57 -15.06
CA LEU A 400 10.54 -11.17 -14.27
C LEU A 400 10.47 -11.74 -12.86
N HIS A 401 9.31 -11.65 -12.20
CA HIS A 401 9.13 -12.21 -10.87
C HIS A 401 9.33 -13.73 -10.87
N ALA A 402 8.82 -14.45 -11.86
CA ALA A 402 8.99 -15.90 -11.96
C ALA A 402 10.45 -16.35 -12.16
N ASN A 403 11.26 -15.57 -12.88
CA ASN A 403 12.60 -15.97 -13.32
C ASN A 403 13.76 -15.30 -12.56
N ALA A 404 13.49 -14.29 -11.73
CA ALA A 404 14.53 -13.62 -10.97
C ALA A 404 15.15 -14.57 -9.94
N SER A 405 16.47 -14.77 -10.05
CA SER A 405 17.28 -15.47 -9.05
C SER A 405 17.04 -14.89 -7.66
N ALA A 406 16.99 -15.76 -6.65
CA ALA A 406 16.97 -15.31 -5.27
C ALA A 406 18.23 -14.48 -5.00
N GLN A 407 18.05 -13.21 -4.64
CA GLN A 407 19.11 -12.30 -4.21
C GLN A 407 19.47 -12.52 -2.75
#